data_AF-A0A3B9BHE6-F1
#
_entry.id   AF-A0A3B9BHE6-F1
#
_cell.length_a   1.000
_cell.length_b   1.000
_cell.length_c   1.000
_cell.angle_alpha   90.00
_cell.angle_beta   90.00
_cell.angle_gamma   90.00
#
_symmetry.space_group_name_H-M   'P 1'
#
loop_
_entity.id
_entity.type
_entity.pdbx_description
1 polymer ?
#
loop_
_entity_poly.entity_id
_entity_poly.type
_entity_poly.pdbx_seq_one_letter_code
_entity_poly.pdbx_strand_id
1 'polypeptide(L)'
;MGKTFVGFGFGAIQGGLFLPEAYRSGNFSRLVVSEIDSTAVEQIRKSAGTYACNVAEPDHVRLVEVSGLEILNPLIPEDKEKLVDAIASANELCTALPSYTLYDSGGKASVASLLAEGLQEKLHNTDRPPAVVYAAENDGRAAARLQEACNKYVSTSFEGKV
;
A
#
# COMPACT_ATOMS: atom_id res chain seq x y z
N MET A 1 -17.89 -6.43 9.03
CA MET A 1 -16.61 -6.80 8.36
C MET A 1 -15.78 -5.55 8.28
N GLY A 2 -14.56 -5.53 8.82
CA GLY A 2 -13.73 -4.31 8.82
C GLY A 2 -13.02 -4.10 7.48
N LYS A 3 -12.65 -2.86 7.18
CA LYS A 3 -12.00 -2.50 5.91
C LYS A 3 -10.51 -2.84 5.93
N THR A 4 -9.93 -3.00 4.75
CA THR A 4 -8.47 -3.20 4.58
C THR A 4 -7.84 -2.00 3.88
N PHE A 5 -6.74 -1.50 4.42
CA PHE A 5 -5.90 -0.47 3.80
C PHE A 5 -4.57 -1.09 3.36
N VAL A 6 -4.11 -0.77 2.15
CA VAL A 6 -2.81 -1.23 1.62
C VAL A 6 -1.96 -0.05 1.19
N GLY A 7 -0.76 0.06 1.74
CA GLY A 7 0.26 1.05 1.35
C GLY A 7 1.39 0.45 0.52
N PHE A 8 2.01 1.25 -0.36
CA PHE A 8 3.26 0.90 -1.04
C PHE A 8 4.37 1.89 -0.70
N GLY A 9 5.48 1.34 -0.20
CA GLY A 9 6.59 2.07 0.40
C GLY A 9 6.31 2.38 1.87
N PHE A 10 7.27 2.15 2.75
CA PHE A 10 7.21 2.44 4.19
C PHE A 10 8.15 3.60 4.55
N GLY A 11 8.18 4.62 3.69
CA GLY A 11 8.91 5.87 3.93
C GLY A 11 8.14 6.85 4.83
N ALA A 12 8.69 8.05 5.01
CA ALA A 12 8.13 9.08 5.89
C ALA A 12 6.69 9.49 5.56
N ILE A 13 6.30 9.50 4.28
CA ILE A 13 4.94 9.85 3.87
C ILE A 13 3.96 8.72 4.20
N GLN A 14 4.27 7.47 3.85
CA GLN A 14 3.38 6.36 4.17
C GLN A 14 3.29 6.11 5.68
N GLY A 15 4.46 5.96 6.33
CA GLY A 15 4.55 5.64 7.76
C GLY A 15 4.23 6.82 8.67
N GLY A 16 4.49 8.05 8.24
CA GLY A 16 4.27 9.26 9.05
C GLY A 16 2.94 9.98 8.82
N LEU A 17 2.25 9.72 7.70
CA LEU A 17 0.97 10.38 7.36
C LEU A 17 -0.13 9.36 7.09
N PHE A 18 -0.04 8.56 6.03
CA PHE A 18 -1.18 7.72 5.59
C PHE A 18 -1.54 6.60 6.56
N LEU A 19 -0.57 5.80 7.02
CA LEU A 19 -0.81 4.71 7.97
C LEU A 19 -1.32 5.21 9.33
N PRO A 20 -0.73 6.27 9.94
CA PRO A 20 -1.26 6.85 11.17
C PRO A 20 -2.70 7.35 11.03
N GLU A 21 -3.05 8.00 9.92
CA GLU A 21 -4.41 8.47 9.69
C GLU A 21 -5.40 7.32 9.43
N ALA A 22 -5.00 6.31 8.65
CA ALA A 22 -5.80 5.11 8.46
C ALA A 22 -6.06 4.40 9.79
N TYR A 23 -5.03 4.22 10.62
CA TYR A 23 -5.12 3.63 11.96
C TYR A 23 -6.04 4.44 12.87
N ARG A 24 -5.80 5.76 12.99
CA ARG A 24 -6.55 6.66 13.87
C ARG A 24 -8.03 6.77 13.48
N SER A 25 -8.35 6.61 12.19
CA SER A 25 -9.73 6.65 11.72
C SER A 25 -10.62 5.57 12.33
N GLY A 26 -10.05 4.45 12.77
CA GLY A 26 -10.79 3.28 13.25
C GLY A 26 -11.62 2.56 12.17
N ASN A 27 -11.53 2.98 10.90
CA ASN A 27 -12.32 2.42 9.80
C ASN A 27 -11.74 1.11 9.25
N PHE A 28 -10.45 0.88 9.46
CA PHE A 28 -9.72 -0.26 8.92
C PHE A 28 -9.37 -1.23 10.05
N SER A 29 -9.75 -2.49 9.88
CA SER A 29 -9.37 -3.56 10.80
C SER A 29 -8.06 -4.24 10.40
N ARG A 30 -7.54 -3.96 9.20
CA ARG A 30 -6.32 -4.52 8.65
C ARG A 30 -5.53 -3.44 7.93
N LEU A 31 -4.26 -3.27 8.31
CA LEU A 31 -3.32 -2.35 7.70
C LEU A 31 -2.16 -3.16 7.13
N VAL A 32 -1.93 -3.06 5.83
CA VAL A 32 -0.84 -3.77 5.14
C VAL A 32 0.05 -2.75 4.45
N VAL A 33 1.37 -2.97 4.46
CA VAL A 33 2.31 -2.17 3.67
C VAL A 33 3.33 -3.05 2.95
N SER A 34 3.55 -2.75 1.68
CA SER A 34 4.62 -3.33 0.87
C SER A 34 5.91 -2.52 1.03
N GLU A 35 7.00 -3.16 1.46
CA GLU A 35 8.32 -2.52 1.62
C GLU A 35 9.44 -3.48 1.18
N ILE A 36 10.41 -2.98 0.42
CA ILE A 36 11.53 -3.76 -0.10
C ILE A 36 12.77 -3.74 0.80
N ASP A 37 12.92 -2.71 1.64
CA ASP A 37 13.99 -2.63 2.63
C ASP A 37 13.80 -3.71 3.70
N SER A 38 14.60 -4.77 3.59
CA SER A 38 14.57 -5.91 4.51
C SER A 38 14.83 -5.50 5.95
N THR A 39 15.63 -4.45 6.19
CA THR A 39 15.92 -3.98 7.55
C THR A 39 14.64 -3.42 8.18
N ALA A 40 13.93 -2.55 7.47
CA ALA A 40 12.66 -2.00 7.95
C ALA A 40 11.62 -3.11 8.19
N VAL A 41 11.48 -4.03 7.24
CA VAL A 41 10.57 -5.18 7.33
C VAL A 41 10.87 -6.03 8.58
N GLU A 42 12.13 -6.36 8.83
CA GLU A 42 12.54 -7.14 9.99
C GLU A 42 12.26 -6.41 11.31
N GLN A 43 12.55 -5.11 11.39
CA GLN A 43 12.35 -4.35 12.63
C GLN A 43 10.87 -4.25 12.99
N ILE A 44 10.01 -3.97 12.01
CA ILE A 44 8.55 -3.91 12.24
C ILE A 44 7.99 -5.29 12.61
N ARG A 45 8.49 -6.38 12.04
CA ARG A 45 8.10 -7.74 12.44
C ARG A 45 8.54 -8.05 13.86
N LYS A 46 9.78 -7.69 14.24
CA LYS A 46 10.31 -7.87 15.60
C LYS A 46 9.51 -7.08 16.65
N SER A 47 8.93 -5.94 16.27
CA SER A 47 8.02 -5.14 17.11
C SER A 47 6.55 -5.57 17.00
N ALA A 48 6.27 -6.75 16.45
CA ALA A 48 4.90 -7.27 16.26
C ALA A 48 3.97 -6.31 15.49
N GLY A 49 4.51 -5.65 14.46
CA GLY A 49 3.75 -4.71 13.63
C GLY A 49 3.54 -3.34 14.28
N THR A 50 4.33 -3.00 15.30
CA THR A 50 4.19 -1.73 16.03
C THR A 50 5.32 -0.77 15.68
N TYR A 51 4.97 0.49 15.42
CA TYR A 51 5.94 1.57 15.27
C TYR A 51 5.36 2.89 15.76
N ALA A 52 6.20 3.90 15.90
CA ALA A 52 5.74 5.23 16.24
C ALA A 52 6.35 6.29 15.33
N CYS A 53 5.59 7.36 15.10
CA CYS A 53 6.07 8.57 14.47
C CYS A 53 5.86 9.78 15.40
N ASN A 54 6.69 10.80 15.21
CA ASN A 54 6.61 12.04 15.97
C ASN A 54 5.93 13.11 15.14
N VAL A 55 4.93 13.77 15.72
CA VAL A 55 4.31 14.97 15.16
C VAL A 55 4.79 16.16 15.96
N ALA A 56 5.50 17.07 15.31
CA ALA A 56 5.87 18.35 15.92
C ALA A 56 4.63 19.26 15.95
N GLU A 57 4.18 19.58 17.16
CA GLU A 57 3.14 20.57 17.44
C GLU A 57 3.81 21.92 17.75
N PRO A 58 3.06 23.04 17.83
CA PRO A 58 3.66 24.36 18.07
C PRO A 58 4.50 24.48 19.36
N ASP A 59 4.19 23.69 20.39
CA ASP A 59 4.79 23.77 21.72
C ASP A 59 5.30 22.43 22.29
N HIS A 60 5.06 21.31 21.60
CA HIS A 60 5.50 19.98 22.04
C HIS A 60 5.68 19.01 20.87
N VAL A 61 6.23 17.81 21.16
CA VAL A 61 6.22 16.69 20.22
C VAL A 61 5.22 15.67 20.70
N ARG A 62 4.25 15.33 19.85
CA ARG A 62 3.27 14.29 20.11
C ARG A 62 3.73 12.99 19.45
N LEU A 63 3.84 11.93 20.24
CA LEU A 63 4.10 10.58 19.75
C LEU A 63 2.80 9.97 19.23
N VAL A 64 2.83 9.39 18.04
CA VAL A 64 1.73 8.60 17.46
C VAL A 64 2.21 7.18 17.28
N GLU A 65 1.60 6.26 18.02
CA GLU A 65 1.85 4.83 17.86
C GLU A 65 0.82 4.22 16.90
N VAL A 66 1.30 3.39 15.99
CA VAL A 66 0.50 2.54 15.11
C VAL A 66 0.86 1.10 15.40
N SER A 67 -0.15 0.26 15.59
CA SER A 67 0.02 -1.16 15.93
C SER A 67 -0.76 -2.05 14.96
N GLY A 68 -0.39 -3.33 14.92
CA GLY A 68 -1.03 -4.31 14.03
C GLY A 68 -0.74 -4.12 12.55
N LEU A 69 0.37 -3.46 12.20
CA LEU A 69 0.81 -3.31 10.81
C LEU A 69 1.36 -4.63 10.27
N GLU A 70 0.78 -5.10 9.17
CA GLU A 70 1.35 -6.18 8.38
C GLU A 70 2.34 -5.61 7.35
N ILE A 71 3.64 -5.74 7.61
CA ILE A 71 4.68 -5.39 6.64
C ILE A 71 5.12 -6.61 5.82
N LEU A 72 5.09 -6.48 4.50
CA LEU A 72 5.34 -7.57 3.56
C LEU A 72 6.40 -7.12 2.54
N ASN A 73 7.40 -7.98 2.30
CA ASN A 73 8.42 -7.71 1.30
C ASN A 73 8.10 -8.44 -0.01
N PRO A 74 7.75 -7.73 -1.10
CA PRO A 74 7.33 -8.38 -2.35
C PRO A 74 8.45 -9.17 -3.05
N LEU A 75 9.70 -9.05 -2.60
CA LEU A 75 10.82 -9.87 -3.07
C LEU A 75 10.84 -11.28 -2.44
N ILE A 76 10.06 -11.48 -1.37
CA ILE A 76 9.84 -12.79 -0.73
C ILE A 76 8.57 -13.40 -1.34
N PRO A 77 8.63 -14.60 -1.96
CA PRO A 77 7.48 -15.19 -2.64
C PRO A 77 6.22 -15.30 -1.78
N GLU A 78 6.36 -15.73 -0.52
CA GLU A 78 5.22 -15.90 0.39
C GLU A 78 4.58 -14.56 0.79
N ASP A 79 5.38 -13.50 0.89
CA ASP A 79 4.89 -12.16 1.16
C ASP A 79 4.22 -11.54 -0.07
N LYS A 80 4.75 -11.84 -1.26
CA LYS A 80 4.13 -11.44 -2.52
C LYS A 80 2.70 -11.99 -2.62
N GLU A 81 2.50 -13.27 -2.36
CA GLU A 81 1.16 -13.90 -2.41
C GLU A 81 0.19 -13.23 -1.41
N LYS A 82 0.66 -12.95 -0.19
CA LYS A 82 -0.12 -12.22 0.82
C LYS A 82 -0.45 -10.79 0.40
N LEU A 83 0.48 -10.10 -0.29
CA LEU A 83 0.24 -8.76 -0.81
C LEU A 83 -0.84 -8.76 -1.89
N VAL A 84 -0.81 -9.73 -2.81
CA VAL A 84 -1.84 -9.86 -3.86
C VAL A 84 -3.22 -10.07 -3.25
N ASP A 85 -3.38 -10.97 -2.27
CA ASP A 85 -4.66 -11.14 -1.57
C ASP A 85 -5.08 -9.89 -0.78
N ALA A 86 -4.12 -9.20 -0.13
CA ALA A 86 -4.40 -7.96 0.56
C ALA A 86 -4.94 -6.88 -0.39
N ILE A 87 -4.34 -6.75 -1.58
CA ILE A 87 -4.79 -5.84 -2.64
C ILE A 87 -6.19 -6.21 -3.12
N ALA A 88 -6.44 -7.50 -3.38
CA ALA A 88 -7.75 -7.99 -3.80
C ALA A 88 -8.85 -7.74 -2.74
N SER A 89 -8.46 -7.71 -1.46
CA SER A 89 -9.34 -7.46 -0.31
C SER A 89 -9.48 -5.99 0.09
N ALA A 90 -8.63 -5.11 -0.45
CA ALA A 90 -8.48 -3.73 0.02
C ALA A 90 -9.72 -2.87 -0.27
N ASN A 91 -9.99 -1.91 0.60
CA ASN A 91 -10.94 -0.82 0.33
C ASN A 91 -10.20 0.44 -0.14
N GLU A 92 -8.97 0.63 0.32
CA GLU A 92 -8.12 1.75 -0.07
C GLU A 92 -6.70 1.26 -0.32
N LEU A 93 -6.11 1.76 -1.41
CA LEU A 93 -4.73 1.52 -1.78
C LEU A 93 -4.02 2.85 -2.03
N CYS A 94 -2.86 3.02 -1.41
CA CYS A 94 -2.07 4.24 -1.47
C CYS A 94 -0.63 3.92 -1.88
N THR A 95 -0.11 4.59 -2.91
CA THR A 95 1.34 4.61 -3.17
C THR A 95 1.96 5.87 -2.56
N ALA A 96 3.10 5.74 -1.91
CA ALA A 96 3.89 6.87 -1.42
C ALA A 96 5.39 6.60 -1.62
N LEU A 97 5.77 6.54 -2.89
CA LEU A 97 7.14 6.26 -3.33
C LEU A 97 7.96 7.56 -3.48
N PRO A 98 9.31 7.47 -3.50
CA PRO A 98 10.16 8.60 -3.81
C PRO A 98 9.90 9.25 -5.18
N SER A 99 9.39 8.48 -6.16
CA SER A 99 9.12 8.94 -7.53
C SER A 99 8.16 8.00 -8.26
N TYR A 100 7.33 8.56 -9.15
CA TYR A 100 6.47 7.79 -10.05
C TYR A 100 7.26 6.83 -10.97
N THR A 101 8.54 7.11 -11.21
CA THR A 101 9.41 6.26 -12.04
C THR A 101 9.64 4.87 -11.42
N LEU A 102 9.31 4.70 -10.15
CA LEU A 102 9.49 3.44 -9.41
C LEU A 102 8.29 2.49 -9.52
N TYR A 103 7.14 2.93 -10.07
CA TYR A 103 5.95 2.07 -10.16
C TYR A 103 6.22 0.74 -10.87
N ASP A 104 7.05 0.77 -11.90
CA ASP A 104 7.38 -0.36 -12.76
C ASP A 104 8.77 -0.96 -12.45
N SER A 105 9.39 -0.51 -11.36
CA SER A 105 10.71 -1.01 -10.94
C SER A 105 10.56 -2.30 -10.14
N GLY A 106 11.36 -3.32 -10.47
CA GLY A 106 11.31 -4.62 -9.78
C GLY A 106 10.52 -5.71 -10.50
N GLY A 107 10.08 -5.50 -11.74
CA GLY A 107 9.42 -6.51 -12.57
C GLY A 107 8.16 -7.07 -11.90
N LYS A 108 8.11 -8.39 -11.67
CA LYS A 108 6.97 -9.06 -11.03
C LYS A 108 6.73 -8.66 -9.56
N ALA A 109 7.70 -8.00 -8.93
CA ALA A 109 7.59 -7.44 -7.58
C ALA A 109 7.36 -5.92 -7.59
N SER A 110 7.21 -5.32 -8.77
CA SER A 110 6.90 -3.89 -8.90
C SER A 110 5.50 -3.57 -8.38
N VAL A 111 5.31 -2.32 -7.96
CA VAL A 111 4.00 -1.82 -7.51
C VAL A 111 2.93 -2.01 -8.58
N ALA A 112 3.26 -1.69 -9.83
CA ALA A 112 2.37 -1.84 -10.96
C ALA A 112 1.96 -3.30 -11.21
N SER A 113 2.92 -4.24 -11.14
CA SER A 113 2.62 -5.67 -11.30
C SER A 113 1.73 -6.20 -10.18
N LEU A 114 2.02 -5.83 -8.93
CA LEU A 114 1.25 -6.29 -7.76
C LEU A 114 -0.18 -5.75 -7.76
N LEU A 115 -0.33 -4.45 -8.04
CA LEU A 115 -1.65 -3.82 -8.18
C LEU A 115 -2.45 -4.45 -9.30
N ALA A 116 -1.85 -4.64 -10.48
CA ALA A 116 -2.54 -5.26 -11.61
C ALA A 116 -2.99 -6.69 -11.29
N GLU A 117 -2.15 -7.48 -10.62
CA GLU A 117 -2.46 -8.86 -10.20
C GLU A 117 -3.64 -8.89 -9.22
N GLY A 118 -3.55 -8.17 -8.09
CA GLY A 118 -4.60 -8.18 -7.08
C GLY A 118 -5.90 -7.48 -7.51
N LEU A 119 -5.84 -6.45 -8.36
CA LEU A 119 -7.05 -5.82 -8.91
C LEU A 119 -7.75 -6.72 -9.93
N GLN A 120 -7.01 -7.48 -10.74
CA GLN A 120 -7.62 -8.50 -11.61
C GLN A 120 -8.33 -9.57 -10.78
N GLU A 121 -7.70 -10.09 -9.72
CA GLU A 121 -8.36 -11.03 -8.79
C GLU A 121 -9.63 -10.46 -8.18
N LYS A 122 -9.60 -9.19 -7.76
CA LYS A 122 -10.80 -8.48 -7.28
C LYS A 122 -11.90 -8.42 -8.33
N LEU A 123 -11.57 -8.08 -9.58
CA LEU A 123 -12.56 -7.96 -10.66
C LEU A 123 -13.23 -9.29 -11.02
N HIS A 124 -12.56 -10.42 -10.77
CA HIS A 124 -13.10 -11.75 -10.99
C HIS A 124 -13.95 -12.28 -9.82
N ASN A 125 -13.99 -11.56 -8.69
CA ASN A 125 -14.71 -11.99 -7.50
C ASN A 125 -15.66 -10.88 -7.00
N THR A 126 -16.95 -11.07 -7.22
CA THR A 126 -18.01 -10.10 -6.86
C THR A 126 -18.19 -9.89 -5.36
N ASP A 127 -17.63 -10.77 -4.51
CA ASP A 127 -17.71 -10.64 -3.05
C ASP A 127 -16.64 -9.70 -2.49
N ARG A 128 -15.67 -9.26 -3.32
CA ARG A 128 -14.62 -8.32 -2.91
C ARG A 128 -15.16 -6.88 -2.91
N PRO A 129 -14.77 -6.04 -1.93
CA PRO A 129 -15.28 -4.68 -1.86
C PRO A 129 -14.75 -3.80 -3.01
N PRO A 130 -15.46 -2.73 -3.40
CA PRO A 130 -14.87 -1.70 -4.25
C PRO A 130 -13.63 -1.10 -3.56
N ALA A 131 -12.67 -0.64 -4.36
CA ALA A 131 -11.49 0.05 -3.87
C ALA A 131 -11.31 1.41 -4.53
N VAL A 132 -10.72 2.34 -3.78
CA VAL A 132 -10.09 3.54 -4.33
C VAL A 132 -8.58 3.32 -4.32
N VAL A 133 -7.94 3.63 -5.45
CA VAL A 133 -6.48 3.65 -5.59
C VAL A 133 -6.05 5.09 -5.77
N TYR A 134 -5.10 5.55 -4.97
CA TYR A 134 -4.54 6.89 -5.10
C TYR A 134 -3.02 6.88 -4.96
N ALA A 135 -2.41 7.85 -5.62
CA ALA A 135 -0.98 8.01 -5.72
C ALA A 135 -0.56 9.30 -5.00
N ALA A 136 0.26 9.17 -3.96
CA ALA A 136 0.70 10.27 -3.11
C ALA A 136 2.14 10.74 -3.41
N GLU A 137 2.60 10.49 -4.62
CA GLU A 137 3.82 11.03 -5.18
C GLU A 137 3.64 12.53 -5.52
N ASN A 138 4.72 13.31 -5.42
CA ASN A 138 4.74 14.73 -5.78
C ASN A 138 4.75 14.95 -7.32
N ASP A 139 3.73 14.44 -8.02
CA ASP A 139 3.49 14.61 -9.45
C ASP A 139 1.97 14.76 -9.68
N GLY A 140 1.56 15.86 -10.33
CA GLY A 140 0.13 16.15 -10.58
C GLY A 140 -0.58 15.14 -11.50
N ARG A 141 0.15 14.18 -12.08
CA ARG A 141 -0.36 13.08 -12.90
C ARG A 141 0.01 11.71 -12.31
N ALA A 142 0.42 11.65 -11.04
CA ALA A 142 0.88 10.42 -10.40
C ALA A 142 -0.11 9.25 -10.55
N ALA A 143 -1.40 9.50 -10.36
CA ALA A 143 -2.45 8.48 -10.50
C ALA A 143 -2.60 7.98 -11.96
N ALA A 144 -2.57 8.90 -12.94
CA ALA A 144 -2.65 8.53 -14.36
C ALA A 144 -1.41 7.70 -14.78
N ARG A 145 -0.22 8.08 -14.31
CA ARG A 145 1.02 7.33 -14.55
C ARG A 145 1.01 5.96 -13.88
N LEU A 146 0.44 5.86 -12.69
CA LEU A 146 0.26 4.59 -12.00
C LEU A 146 -0.67 3.67 -12.79
N GLN A 147 -1.78 4.21 -13.30
CA GLN A 147 -2.71 3.48 -14.16
C GLN A 147 -2.01 3.00 -15.46
N GLU A 148 -1.28 3.88 -16.14
CA GLU A 148 -0.47 3.52 -17.33
C GLU A 148 0.53 2.40 -17.03
N ALA A 149 1.20 2.44 -15.87
CA ALA A 149 2.12 1.39 -15.45
C ALA A 149 1.40 0.06 -15.19
N CYS A 150 0.27 0.08 -14.47
CA CYS A 150 -0.54 -1.12 -14.21
C CYS A 150 -1.08 -1.76 -15.49
N ASN A 151 -1.47 -0.93 -16.47
CA ASN A 151 -2.00 -1.39 -17.76
C ASN A 151 -1.01 -2.26 -18.57
N LYS A 152 0.29 -2.21 -18.27
CA LYS A 152 1.29 -3.10 -18.89
C LYS A 152 1.17 -4.56 -18.41
N TYR A 153 0.54 -4.78 -17.26
CA TYR A 153 0.47 -6.07 -16.57
C TYR A 153 -0.92 -6.69 -16.57
N VAL A 154 -1.93 -5.97 -17.08
CA VAL A 154 -3.27 -6.53 -17.21
C VAL A 154 -3.41 -7.35 -18.48
N SER A 155 -4.08 -8.49 -18.36
CA SER A 155 -4.45 -9.33 -19.51
C SER A 155 -5.69 -8.80 -20.25
N THR A 156 -6.51 -8.00 -19.56
CA THR A 156 -7.70 -7.32 -20.09
C THR A 156 -7.65 -5.85 -19.66
N SER A 157 -7.80 -4.91 -20.58
CA SER A 157 -7.79 -3.46 -20.28
C SER A 157 -8.79 -3.12 -19.18
N PHE A 158 -8.42 -2.23 -18.24
CA PHE A 158 -9.34 -1.69 -17.23
C PHE A 158 -10.40 -0.72 -17.81
N GLU A 159 -10.38 -0.45 -19.12
CA GLU A 159 -11.34 0.42 -19.79
C GLU A 159 -12.80 -0.03 -19.55
N GLY A 160 -13.63 0.91 -19.08
CA GLY A 160 -15.07 0.70 -18.86
C GLY A 160 -15.46 0.15 -17.48
N LYS A 161 -14.52 -0.04 -16.55
CA LYS A 161 -14.78 -0.45 -15.16
C LYS A 161 -14.23 0.53 -14.10
N VAL A 162 -13.78 1.71 -14.54
CA VAL A 162 -13.35 2.85 -13.72
C VAL A 162 -14.45 3.90 -13.70
#